data_AF-A0A951AAT5-F1
#
_entry.id   AF-A0A951AAT5-F1
#
_cell.length_a   1.000
_cell.length_b   1.000
_cell.length_c   1.000
_cell.angle_alpha   90.00
_cell.angle_beta   90.00
_cell.angle_gamma   90.00
#
_symmetry.space_group_name_H-M   'P 1'
#
loop_
_entity.id
_entity.type
_entity.pdbx_description
1 polymer ?
#
loop_
_entity_poly.entity_id
_entity_poly.type
_entity_poly.pdbx_seq_one_letter_code
_entity_poly.pdbx_strand_id
1 'polypeptide(L)' 'YDSFTLGDATQQSLREIWNGPRYRAFRKALLSDKPPSACANCGLRWSL' A
#
# COMPACT_ATOMS: atom_id res chain seq x y z
N TYR A 1 -10.34 -0.26 12.82
CA TYR A 1 -9.39 -0.40 11.69
C TYR A 1 -8.75 0.94 11.49
N ASP A 2 -7.43 1.05 11.67
CA ASP A 2 -6.72 2.26 11.27
C ASP A 2 -6.86 2.43 9.76
N SER A 3 -7.27 3.61 9.32
CA SER A 3 -7.32 3.93 7.90
C SER A 3 -5.90 3.89 7.33
N PHE A 4 -5.70 3.12 6.26
CA PHE A 4 -4.38 2.89 5.70
C PHE A 4 -3.99 4.03 4.74
N THR A 5 -3.58 5.19 5.28
CA THR A 5 -3.59 6.44 4.49
C THR A 5 -2.57 6.60 3.36
N LEU A 6 -1.33 6.12 3.32
CA LEU A 6 -0.35 6.28 2.21
C LEU A 6 0.02 7.71 1.68
N GLY A 7 -0.85 8.74 1.74
CA GLY A 7 -0.60 10.11 1.32
C GLY A 7 -1.88 10.95 1.19
N ASP A 8 -1.74 12.25 0.93
CA ASP A 8 -2.84 13.20 0.77
C ASP A 8 -2.70 13.98 -0.55
N ALA A 9 -3.62 13.74 -1.48
CA ALA A 9 -3.61 14.36 -2.81
C ALA A 9 -3.97 15.86 -2.82
N THR A 10 -4.46 16.40 -1.69
CA THR A 10 -4.68 17.84 -1.52
C THR A 10 -3.39 18.58 -1.13
N GLN A 11 -2.41 17.85 -0.58
CA GLN A 11 -1.14 18.39 -0.09
C GLN A 11 0.07 17.99 -0.95
N GLN A 12 -0.03 16.89 -1.70
CA GLN A 12 1.08 16.29 -2.44
C GLN A 12 0.61 15.85 -3.82
N SER A 13 1.50 15.89 -4.81
CA SER A 13 1.21 15.30 -6.11
C SER A 13 1.09 13.79 -6.02
N LEU A 14 0.29 13.18 -6.91
CA LEU A 14 0.19 11.72 -7.01
C LEU A 14 1.56 11.06 -7.24
N ARG A 15 2.46 11.74 -7.95
CA ARG A 15 3.83 11.26 -8.19
C ARG A 15 4.62 11.20 -6.88
N GLU A 16 4.53 12.21 -6.03
CA GLU A 16 5.21 12.24 -4.72
C GLU A 16 4.64 11.18 -3.79
N ILE A 17 3.32 11.04 -3.74
CA ILE A 17 2.65 10.00 -2.94
C ILE A 17 3.08 8.62 -3.41
N TRP A 18 3.01 8.35 -4.72
CA TRP A 18 3.37 7.05 -5.29
C TRP A 18 4.84 6.69 -5.09
N ASN A 19 5.74 7.67 -5.21
CA ASN A 19 7.17 7.51 -4.97
C ASN A 19 7.56 7.84 -3.53
N GLY A 20 6.61 7.95 -2.61
CA GLY A 20 6.87 8.20 -1.21
C GLY A 20 7.35 6.93 -0.49
N PRO A 21 8.06 7.07 0.65
CA PRO A 21 8.53 5.93 1.43
C PRO A 21 7.38 5.06 1.94
N ARG A 22 6.24 5.66 2.35
CA ARG A 22 5.05 4.92 2.79
C ARG A 22 4.51 4.00 1.70
N TYR A 23 4.29 4.52 0.50
CA TYR A 23 3.73 3.75 -0.60
C TYR A 23 4.70 2.67 -1.07
N ARG A 24 6.02 2.97 -1.13
CA ARG A 24 7.04 1.95 -1.44
C ARG A 24 7.05 0.81 -0.43
N ALA A 25 7.04 1.12 0.87
CA ALA A 25 7.01 0.11 1.93
C ALA A 25 5.75 -0.75 1.85
N PHE A 26 4.60 -0.12 1.60
CA PHE A 26 3.33 -0.82 1.38
C PHE A 26 3.42 -1.81 0.22
N ARG A 27 3.87 -1.37 -0.98
CA ARG A 27 3.99 -2.27 -2.14
C ARG A 27 4.98 -3.41 -1.88
N LYS A 28 6.09 -3.14 -1.20
CA LYS A 28 7.07 -4.18 -0.83
C LYS A 28 6.45 -5.22 0.11
N ALA A 29 5.71 -4.78 1.14
CA ALA A 29 5.04 -5.69 2.05
C ALA A 29 3.92 -6.47 1.35
N LEU A 30 3.14 -5.81 0.49
CA LEU A 30 2.05 -6.41 -0.26
C LEU A 30 2.53 -7.57 -1.14
N LEU A 31 3.71 -7.46 -1.76
CA LEU A 31 4.30 -8.50 -2.60
C LEU A 31 5.14 -9.53 -1.84
N SER A 32 5.12 -9.50 -0.51
CA SER A 32 5.88 -10.44 0.34
C SER A 32 4.98 -11.52 0.92
N ASP A 33 5.58 -12.52 1.56
CA ASP A 33 4.86 -13.57 2.31
C ASP A 33 4.14 -13.04 3.56
N LYS A 34 4.33 -11.76 3.91
CA LYS A 34 3.71 -11.09 5.07
C LYS A 34 3.06 -9.78 4.64
N PRO A 35 1.95 -9.84 3.88
CA PRO A 35 1.21 -8.64 3.50
C PRO A 35 0.63 -7.93 4.74
N PRO A 36 0.32 -6.62 4.63
CA PRO A 36 -0.41 -5.91 5.66
C PRO A 36 -1.70 -6.65 6.04
N SER A 37 -2.08 -6.61 7.32
CA SER A 37 -3.23 -7.36 7.86
C SER A 37 -4.54 -7.14 7.09
N ALA A 38 -4.77 -5.91 6.61
CA ALA A 38 -5.92 -5.58 5.78
C ALA A 38 -5.93 -6.31 4.43
N CYS A 39 -4.76 -6.67 3.91
CA CYS A 39 -4.59 -7.33 2.61
C CYS A 39 -4.35 -8.85 2.75
N ALA A 40 -3.96 -9.33 3.93
CA ALA A 40 -3.58 -10.72 4.18
C ALA A 40 -4.69 -11.74 3.84
N ASN A 41 -5.96 -11.32 4.00
CA ASN A 41 -7.11 -12.17 3.70
C ASN A 41 -7.72 -11.92 2.32
N CYS A 42 -7.24 -10.91 1.58
CA CYS A 42 -7.78 -10.55 0.26
C CYS A 42 -7.29 -11.46 -0.88
N GLY A 43 -6.43 -12.44 -0.59
CA GLY A 43 -6.00 -13.42 -1.57
C GLY A 43 -5.29 -12.80 -2.77
N LEU A 44 -3.99 -12.54 -2.64
CA LEU A 44 -3.07 -12.23 -3.76
C LEU A 44 -3.02 -13.34 -4.85
N ARG A 45 -3.92 -14.33 -4.82
CA ARG A 45 -4.17 -15.31 -5.88
C ARG A 45 -5.16 -14.82 -6.95
N TRP A 46 -5.75 -13.62 -6.83
CA TRP A 46 -6.72 -13.10 -7.79
C TRP A 46 -6.12 -12.31 -8.96
N SER A 47 -4.79 -12.14 -9.00
CA SER A 47 -4.09 -11.49 -10.12
C SER A 47 -3.29 -12.48 -10.99
N LEU A 48 -3.58 -13.77 -10.92
CA LEU A 48 -3.10 -14.76 -11.89
C LEU A 48 -4.02 -14.77 -13.12
#